data_AF-W9CCG4-F1
#
_entry.id   AF-W9CCG4-F1
#
_cell.length_a   1.000
_cell.length_b   1.000
_cell.length_c   1.000
_cell.angle_alpha   90.00
_cell.angle_beta   90.00
_cell.angle_gamma   90.00
#
_symmetry.space_group_name_H-M   'P 1'
#
loop_
_entity.id
_entity.type
_entity.pdbx_description
1 polymer ?
#
loop_
_entity_poly.entity_id
_entity_poly.type
_entity_poly.pdbx_seq_one_letter_code
_entity_poly.pdbx_strand_id
1 'polypeptide(L)'
;MLNLVPDGEVCEWKLRVHSPLPTWVRGSIALVGDTCHPTLPHLAQGAAQAGVLGAVFSKCPSNDSSDINKSLLVYESVRKERAETLVQLAAQSGRALHLGGGAAKTERDKRFASLKQDGGAVPDKWADADVQKKIYGFDCYQVALDRFDDVFAKANEGQFVGLGQQPVNSSGMNGNAAKI
;
A
#
# COMPACT_ATOMS: atom_id res chain seq x y z
N MET A 1 15.61 -1.90 -28.89
CA MET A 1 14.51 -0.92 -28.75
C MET A 1 14.97 0.34 -28.04
N LEU A 2 15.71 0.29 -26.92
CA LEU A 2 16.26 1.50 -26.29
C LEU A 2 17.17 2.32 -27.22
N ASN A 3 17.89 1.66 -28.11
CA ASN A 3 18.73 2.25 -29.16
C ASN A 3 17.96 2.98 -30.27
N LEU A 4 16.62 3.03 -30.22
CA LEU A 4 15.78 3.78 -31.15
C LEU A 4 15.25 5.09 -30.54
N VAL A 5 15.51 5.33 -29.25
CA VAL A 5 15.13 6.57 -28.56
C VAL A 5 16.27 7.58 -28.75
N PRO A 6 15.98 8.86 -29.08
CA PRO A 6 17.02 9.88 -29.21
C PRO A 6 17.87 10.01 -27.94
N ASP A 7 19.15 10.34 -28.15
CA ASP A 7 20.09 10.54 -27.05
C ASP A 7 19.60 11.66 -26.11
N GLY A 8 19.60 11.38 -24.81
CA GLY A 8 19.13 12.31 -23.78
C GLY A 8 17.65 12.22 -23.43
N GLU A 9 16.84 11.43 -24.14
CA GLU A 9 15.41 11.26 -23.86
C GLU A 9 15.08 10.05 -22.98
N VAL A 10 16.09 9.20 -22.68
CA VAL A 10 15.93 8.06 -21.78
C VAL A 10 16.07 8.52 -20.33
N CYS A 11 14.95 8.55 -19.61
CA CYS A 11 14.95 8.82 -18.17
C CYS A 11 15.13 7.52 -17.36
N GLU A 12 16.11 7.50 -16.46
CA GLU A 12 16.31 6.40 -15.51
C GLU A 12 15.82 6.81 -14.11
N TRP A 13 14.89 6.02 -13.57
CA TRP A 13 14.32 6.25 -12.23
C TRP A 13 14.61 5.06 -11.32
N LYS A 14 15.19 5.35 -10.16
CA LYS A 14 15.46 4.31 -9.16
C LYS A 14 14.17 3.88 -8.48
N LEU A 15 13.89 2.57 -8.55
CA LEU A 15 12.83 1.94 -7.79
C LEU A 15 13.27 1.77 -6.33
N ARG A 16 12.47 2.28 -5.40
CA ARG A 16 12.75 2.21 -3.95
C ARG A 16 11.54 1.70 -3.19
N VAL A 17 11.80 0.94 -2.14
CA VAL A 17 10.81 0.49 -1.17
C VAL A 17 11.12 1.20 0.15
N HIS A 18 10.10 1.77 0.78
CA HIS A 18 10.21 2.47 2.04
C HIS A 18 9.50 1.70 3.14
N SER A 19 10.00 1.80 4.37
CA SER A 19 9.29 1.29 5.54
C SER A 19 7.97 2.02 5.75
N PRO A 20 6.92 1.35 6.23
CA PRO A 20 5.65 2.01 6.54
C PRO A 20 5.80 3.17 7.53
N LEU A 21 5.00 4.21 7.34
CA LEU A 21 4.95 5.33 8.27
C LEU A 21 4.17 4.96 9.54
N PRO A 22 4.57 5.45 10.73
CA PRO A 22 3.87 5.17 11.98
C PRO A 22 2.44 5.73 11.99
N THR A 23 2.21 6.88 11.36
CA THR A 23 0.88 7.44 11.07
C THR A 23 0.88 8.24 9.77
N TRP A 24 -0.27 8.36 9.13
CA TRP A 24 -0.54 9.20 7.98
C TRP A 24 -1.26 10.50 8.37
N VAL A 25 -1.71 10.63 9.62
CA VAL A 25 -2.58 11.73 10.07
C VAL A 25 -1.96 12.44 11.26
N ARG A 26 -2.02 13.78 11.24
CA ARG A 26 -1.65 14.62 12.37
C ARG A 26 -2.56 15.84 12.44
N GLY A 27 -3.46 15.86 13.43
CA GLY A 27 -4.48 16.90 13.52
C GLY A 27 -5.35 16.92 12.26
N SER A 28 -5.54 18.08 11.67
CA SER A 28 -6.33 18.24 10.44
C SER A 28 -5.52 18.03 9.15
N ILE A 29 -4.36 17.38 9.22
CA ILE A 29 -3.47 17.11 8.07
C ILE A 29 -3.37 15.60 7.85
N ALA A 30 -3.48 15.17 6.60
CA ALA A 30 -3.26 13.80 6.17
C ALA A 30 -2.30 13.69 4.99
N LEU A 31 -1.48 12.65 5.02
CA LEU A 31 -0.65 12.21 3.90
C LEU A 31 -1.47 11.27 2.99
N VAL A 32 -1.29 11.41 1.68
CA VAL A 32 -1.98 10.61 0.67
C VAL A 32 -1.03 10.18 -0.44
N GLY A 33 -1.34 9.05 -1.09
CA GLY A 33 -0.59 8.60 -2.25
C GLY A 33 0.84 8.19 -1.90
N ASP A 34 1.77 8.49 -2.80
CA ASP A 34 3.18 8.13 -2.64
C ASP A 34 3.87 8.79 -1.43
N THR A 35 3.26 9.81 -0.82
CA THR A 35 3.80 10.41 0.42
C THR A 35 3.69 9.49 1.63
N CYS A 36 2.74 8.55 1.63
CA CYS A 36 2.54 7.61 2.74
C CYS A 36 2.62 6.14 2.34
N HIS A 37 2.47 5.81 1.05
CA HIS A 37 2.53 4.44 0.56
C HIS A 37 3.14 4.33 -0.86
N PRO A 38 4.40 4.79 -1.07
CA PRO A 38 5.04 4.69 -2.37
C PRO A 38 5.16 3.21 -2.80
N THR A 39 4.74 2.90 -4.02
CA THR A 39 4.64 1.52 -4.52
C THR A 39 5.46 1.28 -5.77
N LEU A 40 5.93 0.04 -5.94
CA LEU A 40 6.55 -0.37 -7.20
C LEU A 40 5.47 -0.54 -8.28
N PRO A 41 5.79 -0.30 -9.57
CA PRO A 41 4.80 -0.34 -10.66
C PRO A 41 4.28 -1.75 -10.98
N HIS A 42 4.70 -2.77 -10.23
CA HIS A 42 4.38 -4.18 -10.49
C HIS A 42 2.92 -4.58 -10.20
N LEU A 43 2.11 -3.69 -9.61
CA LEU A 43 0.68 -3.93 -9.35
C LEU A 43 -0.23 -2.76 -9.71
N ALA A 44 0.23 -1.73 -10.43
CA ALA A 44 -0.59 -0.58 -10.90
C ALA A 44 -1.61 0.03 -9.89
N GLN A 45 -1.37 -0.09 -8.58
CA GLN A 45 -2.32 0.31 -7.53
C GLN A 45 -2.05 1.71 -6.94
N GLY A 46 -1.07 2.46 -7.45
CA GLY A 46 -0.67 3.75 -6.87
C GLY A 46 -1.79 4.80 -6.91
N ALA A 47 -2.49 4.92 -8.05
CA ALA A 47 -3.50 5.97 -8.27
C ALA A 47 -4.91 5.62 -7.78
N ALA A 48 -5.28 4.33 -7.71
CA ALA A 48 -6.63 3.84 -7.34
C ALA A 48 -7.01 4.12 -5.86
N GLN A 49 -6.13 4.82 -5.16
CA GLN A 49 -6.06 4.87 -3.71
C GLN A 49 -6.47 6.25 -3.14
N ALA A 50 -6.84 7.25 -3.94
CA ALA A 50 -7.19 8.58 -3.42
C ALA A 50 -8.69 8.80 -3.11
N GLY A 51 -9.61 7.99 -3.67
CA GLY A 51 -11.06 8.27 -3.64
C GLY A 51 -11.76 8.20 -2.27
N VAL A 52 -11.12 7.61 -1.25
CA VAL A 52 -11.75 7.37 0.07
C VAL A 52 -12.02 8.63 0.88
N LEU A 53 -11.23 9.69 0.67
CA LEU A 53 -11.47 10.95 1.37
C LEU A 53 -12.86 11.54 1.07
N GLY A 54 -13.38 11.34 -0.15
CA GLY A 54 -14.74 11.78 -0.51
C GLY A 54 -15.81 11.12 0.35
N ALA A 55 -15.75 9.79 0.52
CA ALA A 55 -16.67 9.04 1.38
C ALA A 55 -16.58 9.52 2.84
N VAL A 56 -15.35 9.61 3.35
CA VAL A 56 -15.07 10.01 4.74
C VAL A 56 -15.61 11.40 5.02
N PHE A 57 -15.31 12.39 4.17
CA PHE A 57 -15.75 13.77 4.41
C PHE A 57 -17.24 13.99 4.11
N SER A 58 -17.88 13.12 3.32
CA SER A 58 -19.35 13.17 3.14
C SER A 58 -20.13 12.88 4.43
N LYS A 59 -19.52 12.18 5.39
CA LYS A 59 -20.10 11.87 6.70
C LYS A 59 -19.54 12.73 7.84
N CYS A 60 -18.62 13.66 7.54
CA CYS A 60 -18.05 14.54 8.55
C CYS A 60 -19.13 15.47 9.12
N PRO A 61 -19.38 15.47 10.44
CA PRO A 61 -20.53 16.18 11.03
C PRO A 61 -20.37 17.71 11.03
N SER A 62 -19.14 18.20 11.01
CA SER A 62 -18.84 19.63 11.05
C SER A 62 -17.48 19.93 10.40
N ASN A 63 -17.17 21.22 10.25
CA ASN A 63 -15.84 21.69 9.83
C ASN A 63 -14.93 21.97 11.04
N ASP A 64 -15.31 21.56 12.24
CA ASP A 64 -14.48 21.74 13.42
C ASP A 64 -13.23 20.88 13.31
N SER A 65 -12.09 21.43 13.74
CA SER A 65 -10.79 20.78 13.63
C SER A 65 -10.75 19.38 14.26
N SER A 66 -11.52 19.16 15.35
CA SER A 66 -11.67 17.87 16.01
C SER A 66 -12.39 16.84 15.16
N ASP A 67 -13.45 17.24 14.46
CA ASP A 67 -14.23 16.32 13.64
C ASP A 67 -13.50 16.00 12.34
N ILE A 68 -12.82 17.00 11.76
CA ILE A 68 -11.88 16.77 10.65
C ILE A 68 -10.80 15.78 11.05
N ASN A 69 -10.17 15.95 12.22
CA ASN A 69 -9.13 15.02 12.68
C ASN A 69 -9.67 13.59 12.82
N LYS A 70 -10.85 13.41 13.45
CA LYS A 70 -11.47 12.07 13.59
C LYS A 70 -11.82 11.47 12.25
N SER A 71 -12.37 12.24 11.32
CA SER A 71 -12.64 11.79 9.94
C SER A 71 -11.34 11.35 9.25
N LEU A 72 -10.25 12.09 9.41
CA LEU A 72 -8.95 11.67 8.87
C LEU A 72 -8.43 10.37 9.52
N LEU A 73 -8.68 10.13 10.81
CA LEU A 73 -8.39 8.85 11.45
C LEU A 73 -9.23 7.70 10.87
N VAL A 74 -10.50 7.95 10.49
CA VAL A 74 -11.30 6.97 9.74
C VAL A 74 -10.61 6.65 8.41
N TYR A 75 -10.16 7.66 7.66
CA TYR A 75 -9.40 7.47 6.42
C TYR A 75 -8.17 6.58 6.65
N GLU A 76 -7.34 6.88 7.64
CA GLU A 76 -6.15 6.06 7.94
C GLU A 76 -6.55 4.62 8.28
N SER A 77 -7.58 4.43 9.12
CA SER A 77 -8.04 3.11 9.57
C SER A 77 -8.49 2.18 8.43
N VAL A 78 -9.07 2.77 7.38
CA VAL A 78 -9.61 2.03 6.23
C VAL A 78 -8.50 1.72 5.24
N ARG A 79 -7.46 2.56 5.19
CA ARG A 79 -6.51 2.58 4.08
C ARG A 79 -5.14 2.02 4.39
N LYS A 80 -4.65 2.24 5.60
CA LYS A 80 -3.25 2.00 5.94
C LYS A 80 -2.81 0.56 5.73
N GLU A 81 -3.43 -0.36 6.46
CA GLU A 81 -3.11 -1.79 6.40
C GLU A 81 -3.22 -2.33 4.97
N ARG A 82 -4.26 -1.92 4.24
CA ARG A 82 -4.46 -2.34 2.86
C ARG A 82 -3.37 -1.81 1.93
N ALA A 83 -3.07 -0.52 1.98
CA ALA A 83 -2.05 0.07 1.10
C ALA A 83 -0.67 -0.53 1.37
N GLU A 84 -0.31 -0.72 2.64
CA GLU A 84 0.95 -1.35 3.04
C GLU A 84 1.02 -2.80 2.55
N THR A 85 -0.07 -3.57 2.65
CA THR A 85 -0.16 -4.92 2.09
C THR A 85 0.07 -4.92 0.58
N LEU A 86 -0.52 -3.97 -0.16
CA LEU A 86 -0.37 -3.86 -1.60
C LEU A 86 1.05 -3.44 -2.02
N VAL A 87 1.68 -2.52 -1.28
CA VAL A 87 3.08 -2.12 -1.48
C VAL A 87 4.01 -3.31 -1.28
N GLN A 88 3.80 -4.08 -0.21
CA GLN A 88 4.58 -5.30 0.06
C GLN A 88 4.38 -6.34 -1.04
N LEU A 89 3.15 -6.51 -1.53
CA LEU A 89 2.82 -7.43 -2.61
C LEU A 89 3.53 -7.04 -3.91
N ALA A 90 3.56 -5.74 -4.24
CA ALA A 90 4.26 -5.22 -5.41
C ALA A 90 5.77 -5.45 -5.30
N ALA A 91 6.35 -5.22 -4.12
CA ALA A 91 7.77 -5.49 -3.85
C ALA A 91 8.11 -6.99 -3.98
N GLN A 92 7.23 -7.88 -3.52
CA GLN A 92 7.38 -9.32 -3.67
C GLN A 92 7.28 -9.75 -5.14
N SER A 93 6.33 -9.20 -5.90
CA SER A 93 6.20 -9.47 -7.34
C SER A 93 7.45 -9.04 -8.11
N GLY A 94 8.00 -7.86 -7.79
CA GLY A 94 9.26 -7.37 -8.35
C GLY A 94 10.39 -8.38 -8.15
N ARG A 95 10.59 -8.86 -6.92
CA ARG A 95 11.62 -9.87 -6.58
C ARG A 95 11.40 -11.23 -7.26
N ALA A 96 10.15 -11.66 -7.43
CA ALA A 96 9.84 -12.97 -8.03
C ALA A 96 9.99 -12.97 -9.57
N LEU A 97 9.68 -11.84 -10.22
CA LEU A 97 9.67 -11.72 -11.68
C LEU A 97 10.99 -11.23 -12.25
N HIS A 98 11.69 -10.32 -11.56
CA HIS A 98 12.94 -9.72 -12.05
C HIS A 98 14.16 -10.42 -11.45
N LEU A 99 14.21 -11.74 -11.62
CA LEU A 99 15.37 -12.55 -11.26
C LEU A 99 16.46 -12.38 -12.32
N GLY A 100 17.72 -12.29 -11.86
CA GLY A 100 18.88 -12.44 -12.73
C GLY A 100 18.98 -13.86 -13.33
N GLY A 101 20.07 -14.15 -14.02
CA GLY A 101 20.35 -15.51 -14.46
C GLY A 101 20.51 -16.51 -13.30
N GLY A 102 20.39 -17.81 -13.59
CA GLY A 102 20.70 -18.89 -12.65
C GLY A 102 19.50 -19.73 -12.21
N ALA A 103 19.72 -20.58 -11.20
CA ALA A 103 18.78 -21.62 -10.78
C ALA A 103 17.40 -21.09 -10.36
N ALA A 104 17.35 -19.93 -9.70
CA ALA A 104 16.09 -19.30 -9.28
C ALA A 104 15.19 -18.94 -10.48
N LYS A 105 15.79 -18.40 -11.56
CA LYS A 105 15.07 -18.11 -12.80
C LYS A 105 14.57 -19.41 -13.45
N THR A 106 15.43 -20.41 -13.57
CA THR A 106 15.07 -21.71 -14.17
C THR A 106 13.89 -22.36 -13.42
N GLU A 107 13.90 -22.33 -12.10
CA GLU A 107 12.82 -22.87 -11.28
C GLU A 107 11.50 -22.11 -11.47
N ARG A 108 11.55 -20.77 -11.49
CA ARG A 108 10.38 -19.93 -11.77
C ARG A 108 9.84 -20.18 -13.18
N ASP A 109 10.69 -20.31 -14.18
CA ASP A 109 10.29 -20.59 -15.57
C ASP A 109 9.63 -21.99 -15.70
N LYS A 110 10.12 -23.00 -14.97
CA LYS A 110 9.46 -24.32 -14.88
C LYS A 110 8.05 -24.23 -14.30
N ARG A 111 7.86 -23.45 -13.23
CA ARG A 111 6.53 -23.22 -12.64
C ARG A 111 5.56 -22.57 -13.63
N PHE A 112 6.02 -21.61 -14.43
CA PHE A 112 5.19 -21.04 -15.50
C PHE A 112 4.84 -22.07 -16.58
N ALA A 113 5.76 -22.98 -16.92
CA ALA A 113 5.51 -24.02 -17.90
C ALA A 113 4.50 -25.08 -17.40
N SER A 114 4.59 -25.49 -16.14
CA SER A 114 3.69 -26.50 -15.55
C SER A 114 2.24 -26.00 -15.41
N LEU A 115 2.05 -24.69 -15.20
CA LEU A 115 0.71 -24.09 -15.11
C LEU A 115 -0.14 -24.25 -16.38
N LYS A 116 0.50 -24.41 -17.56
CA LYS A 116 -0.22 -24.69 -18.82
C LYS A 116 -0.84 -26.10 -18.84
N GLN A 117 -0.38 -27.01 -17.98
CA GLN A 117 -0.82 -28.40 -17.95
C GLN A 117 -1.77 -28.68 -16.78
N ASP A 118 -1.43 -28.20 -15.58
CA ASP A 118 -2.09 -28.68 -14.35
C ASP A 118 -3.05 -27.66 -13.71
N GLY A 119 -3.00 -26.39 -14.15
CA GLY A 119 -3.62 -25.28 -13.42
C GLY A 119 -2.95 -25.03 -12.05
N GLY A 120 -3.22 -23.88 -11.42
CA GLY A 120 -2.67 -23.54 -10.10
C GLY A 120 -2.31 -22.06 -9.92
N ALA A 121 -1.70 -21.74 -8.78
CA ALA A 121 -1.32 -20.37 -8.41
C ALA A 121 -0.22 -19.83 -9.34
N VAL A 122 -0.44 -18.64 -9.90
CA VAL A 122 0.47 -18.04 -10.88
C VAL A 122 1.60 -17.31 -10.15
N PRO A 123 2.89 -17.57 -10.46
CA PRO A 123 4.00 -16.85 -9.83
C PRO A 123 3.93 -15.34 -10.04
N ASP A 124 3.35 -14.91 -11.15
CA ASP A 124 2.96 -13.52 -11.38
C ASP A 124 1.68 -13.20 -10.60
N LYS A 125 1.84 -12.49 -9.48
CA LYS A 125 0.73 -12.05 -8.64
C LYS A 125 -0.21 -11.09 -9.35
N TRP A 126 0.25 -10.40 -10.39
CA TRP A 126 -0.61 -9.56 -11.21
C TRP A 126 -1.58 -10.41 -12.04
N ALA A 127 -1.14 -11.57 -12.53
CA ALA A 127 -1.92 -12.48 -13.37
C ALA A 127 -2.75 -13.51 -12.57
N ASP A 128 -2.50 -13.65 -11.28
CA ASP A 128 -3.23 -14.57 -10.41
C ASP A 128 -4.67 -14.08 -10.14
N ALA A 129 -5.66 -14.91 -10.45
CA ALA A 129 -7.08 -14.53 -10.41
C ALA A 129 -7.59 -14.22 -8.99
N ASP A 130 -7.12 -14.97 -7.99
CA ASP A 130 -7.51 -14.74 -6.59
C ASP A 130 -6.90 -13.45 -6.07
N VAL A 131 -5.65 -13.18 -6.44
CA VAL A 131 -4.99 -11.90 -6.14
C VAL A 131 -5.72 -10.74 -6.84
N GLN A 132 -6.03 -10.86 -8.13
CA GLN A 132 -6.80 -9.83 -8.84
C GLN A 132 -8.14 -9.57 -8.17
N LYS A 133 -8.90 -10.62 -7.82
CA LYS A 133 -10.19 -10.48 -7.12
C LYS A 133 -10.02 -9.76 -5.78
N LYS A 134 -8.98 -10.09 -5.01
CA LYS A 134 -8.69 -9.43 -3.71
C LYS A 134 -8.28 -7.96 -3.88
N ILE A 135 -7.54 -7.64 -4.94
CA ILE A 135 -7.06 -6.27 -5.22
C ILE A 135 -8.20 -5.40 -5.77
N TYR A 136 -8.87 -5.85 -6.83
CA TYR A 136 -9.85 -5.07 -7.59
C TYR A 136 -11.28 -5.19 -7.08
N GLY A 137 -11.62 -6.28 -6.39
CA GLY A 137 -12.95 -6.48 -5.82
C GLY A 137 -13.19 -5.75 -4.50
N PHE A 138 -12.23 -4.95 -4.03
CA PHE A 138 -12.36 -4.22 -2.77
C PHE A 138 -12.87 -2.80 -3.00
N ASP A 139 -14.09 -2.55 -2.52
CA ASP A 139 -14.66 -1.22 -2.53
C ASP A 139 -14.23 -0.43 -1.28
N CYS A 140 -13.13 0.30 -1.42
CA CYS A 140 -12.61 1.13 -0.34
C CYS A 140 -13.53 2.32 0.01
N TYR A 141 -14.39 2.75 -0.91
CA TYR A 141 -15.34 3.83 -0.69
C TYR A 141 -16.48 3.35 0.20
N GLN A 142 -17.09 2.21 -0.15
CA GLN A 142 -18.15 1.60 0.65
C GLN A 142 -17.67 1.21 2.05
N VAL A 143 -16.49 0.61 2.16
CA VAL A 143 -15.90 0.27 3.47
C VAL A 143 -15.73 1.50 4.36
N ALA A 144 -15.41 2.66 3.78
CA ALA A 144 -15.30 3.89 4.54
C ALA A 144 -16.66 4.40 5.03
N LEU A 145 -17.71 4.31 4.20
CA LEU A 145 -19.07 4.66 4.61
C LEU A 145 -19.58 3.77 5.74
N ASP A 146 -19.40 2.46 5.59
CA ASP A 146 -19.88 1.43 6.53
C ASP A 146 -19.19 1.54 7.89
N ARG A 147 -17.87 1.78 7.89
CA ARG A 147 -17.07 1.82 9.12
C ARG A 147 -16.98 3.20 9.76
N PHE A 148 -17.53 4.24 9.12
CA PHE A 148 -17.34 5.61 9.56
C PHE A 148 -17.78 5.82 11.01
N ASP A 149 -19.04 5.49 11.34
CA ASP A 149 -19.63 5.83 12.63
C ASP A 149 -18.90 5.12 13.78
N ASP A 150 -18.57 3.84 13.59
CA ASP A 150 -17.84 3.02 14.56
C ASP A 150 -16.44 3.57 14.85
N VAL A 151 -15.68 3.92 13.80
CA VAL A 151 -14.31 4.41 13.97
C VAL A 151 -14.30 5.85 14.47
N PHE A 152 -15.20 6.69 13.98
CA PHE A 152 -15.35 8.08 14.40
C PHE A 152 -15.71 8.18 15.89
N ALA A 153 -16.61 7.31 16.38
CA ALA A 153 -16.96 7.26 17.80
C ALA A 153 -15.75 6.84 18.67
N LYS A 154 -15.01 5.80 18.27
CA LYS A 154 -13.82 5.31 19.00
C LYS A 154 -12.67 6.32 19.01
N ALA A 155 -12.58 7.18 18.01
CA ALA A 155 -11.59 8.26 17.98
C ALA A 155 -11.81 9.31 19.09
N ASN A 156 -13.03 9.48 19.61
CA ASN A 156 -13.31 10.35 20.76
C ASN A 156 -12.73 9.85 22.09
N GLU A 157 -12.53 8.54 22.21
CA GLU A 157 -12.16 7.91 23.49
C GLU A 157 -10.64 7.87 23.71
N GLY A 158 -9.85 8.52 22.82
CA GLY A 158 -8.38 8.43 22.85
C GLY A 158 -7.85 7.02 22.55
N GLN A 159 -8.71 6.10 22.12
CA GLN A 159 -8.39 4.69 21.90
C GLN A 159 -7.90 4.38 20.48
N PHE A 160 -7.95 5.35 19.56
CA PHE A 160 -7.45 5.12 18.21
C PHE A 160 -5.93 5.35 18.12
N VAL A 161 -5.18 4.38 18.64
CA VAL A 161 -3.81 4.11 18.17
C VAL A 161 -3.99 3.28 16.90
N GLY A 162 -3.66 3.84 15.73
CA GLY A 162 -3.75 3.12 14.46
C GLY A 162 -3.22 1.69 14.62
N LEU A 163 -3.99 0.70 14.14
CA LEU A 163 -3.71 -0.73 14.30
C LEU A 163 -2.22 -1.01 14.03
N GLY A 164 -1.41 -1.08 15.10
CA GLY A 164 0.06 -1.20 15.00
C GLY A 164 0.92 -0.39 15.98
N GLN A 165 0.39 0.50 16.82
CA GLN A 165 1.22 1.22 17.81
C GLN A 165 1.01 0.74 19.26
N GLN A 166 2.04 0.11 19.83
CA GLN A 166 2.32 0.25 21.25
C GLN A 166 3.01 1.61 21.49
N PRO A 167 2.81 2.28 22.63
CA PRO A 167 3.48 3.53 22.93
C PRO A 167 5.00 3.35 22.88
N VAL A 168 5.66 4.19 22.08
CA VAL A 168 7.12 4.19 21.96
C VAL A 168 7.68 4.78 23.25
N ASN A 169 8.13 3.94 24.18
CA ASN A 169 8.95 4.40 25.30
C ASN A 169 10.27 4.95 24.75
N SER A 170 10.60 6.19 25.11
CA SER A 170 11.73 6.98 24.62
C SER A 170 13.11 6.52 25.11
N SER A 171 13.26 5.26 25.49
CA SER A 171 14.53 4.71 26.00
C SER A 171 15.08 3.64 25.04
N GLY A 172 15.95 4.05 24.13
CA GLY A 172 16.92 3.15 23.49
C GLY A 172 17.01 3.21 21.97
N MET A 173 17.41 4.36 21.40
CA MET A 173 18.02 4.35 20.06
C MET A 173 19.51 3.99 20.21
N ASN A 174 19.84 2.72 20.00
CA ASN A 174 21.20 2.32 19.63
C ASN A 174 21.16 1.73 18.22
N GLY A 175 21.97 2.32 17.34
CA GLY A 175 21.90 2.13 15.90
C GLY A 175 22.38 0.76 15.43
N ASN A 176 21.83 0.33 14.30
CA ASN A 176 22.61 -0.22 13.19
C ASN A 176 21.73 -0.25 11.94
N ALA A 177 21.81 0.81 11.13
CA ALA A 177 21.18 0.81 9.81
C ALA A 177 22.08 0.02 8.86
N ALA A 178 21.75 -1.26 8.66
CA ALA A 178 22.35 -2.08 7.62
C ALA A 178 21.96 -1.50 6.24
N LYS A 179 22.99 -1.10 5.50
CA LYS A 179 22.91 -0.76 4.07
C LYS A 179 22.43 -1.98 3.28
N ILE A 180 21.45 -1.77 2.41
CA ILE A 180 21.24 -2.54 1.17
C ILE A 180 20.81 -1.55 0.08
#